data_AF-A0A832TLC6-F1
#
_entry.id   AF-A0A832TLC6-F1
#
_cell.length_a   1.000
_cell.length_b   1.000
_cell.length_c   1.000
_cell.angle_alpha   90.00
_cell.angle_beta   90.00
_cell.angle_gamma   90.00
#
_symmetry.space_group_name_H-M   'P 1'
#
loop_
_entity.id
_entity.type
_entity.pdbx_description
1 polymer ?
#
loop_
_entity_poly.entity_id
_entity_poly.type
_entity_poly.pdbx_seq_one_letter_code
_entity_poly.pdbx_strand_id
1 'polypeptide(L)'
;MTGSVEAEFRKLSRGVDDELEAAHEFWKFLRAAQAKAQDLFMRLKKARGEYDDLGKDLSKVYGMINKMDVFVGKPLEEMHSYVEDMISKVEKYDKEFLKGGRAEIDIKNVLTFLNKVKDSKTQQEALDNAAEVNKHFSLLDTTLKYWLIAAEAEVRKHSKRVMEFNPLFTEIYDNSSKGQIEAMEQSVWNKAHGK
;
A
#
# COMPACT_ATOMS: atom_id res chain seq x y z
N MET A 1 2.38 8.71 -61.49
CA MET A 1 3.39 8.74 -60.40
C MET A 1 2.82 9.10 -59.03
N THR A 2 1.55 9.51 -58.91
CA THR A 2 0.93 9.90 -57.62
C THR A 2 0.45 8.73 -56.75
N GLY A 3 0.12 7.57 -57.35
CA GLY A 3 -0.41 6.40 -56.61
C GLY A 3 0.59 5.58 -55.77
N SER A 4 1.91 5.74 -55.95
CA SER A 4 2.91 5.03 -55.12
C SER A 4 3.31 5.84 -53.87
N VAL A 5 3.29 7.17 -53.96
CA VAL A 5 3.57 8.06 -52.81
C VAL A 5 2.46 7.99 -51.78
N GLU A 6 1.19 7.96 -52.21
CA GLU A 6 0.03 7.89 -51.30
C GLU A 6 -0.07 6.53 -50.56
N ALA A 7 0.38 5.44 -51.21
CA ALA A 7 0.46 4.12 -50.61
C ALA A 7 1.63 4.00 -49.61
N GLU A 8 2.78 4.62 -49.91
CA GLU A 8 3.91 4.77 -48.98
C GLU A 8 3.50 5.65 -47.79
N PHE A 9 2.80 6.76 -48.03
CA PHE A 9 2.31 7.66 -46.97
C PHE A 9 1.31 6.96 -46.03
N ARG A 10 0.38 6.15 -46.56
CA ARG A 10 -0.54 5.35 -45.71
C ARG A 10 0.18 4.24 -44.94
N LYS A 11 1.23 3.64 -45.48
CA LYS A 11 2.06 2.66 -44.76
C LYS A 11 2.87 3.33 -43.64
N LEU A 12 3.48 4.47 -43.92
CA LEU A 12 4.17 5.31 -42.93
C LEU A 12 3.22 5.77 -41.83
N SER A 13 2.02 6.26 -42.19
CA SER A 13 1.00 6.69 -41.22
C SER A 13 0.56 5.54 -40.30
N ARG A 14 0.33 4.33 -40.84
CA ARG A 14 -0.06 3.17 -40.01
C ARG A 14 1.05 2.72 -39.05
N GLY A 15 2.31 2.74 -39.50
CA GLY A 15 3.44 2.41 -38.62
C GLY A 15 3.57 3.39 -37.46
N VAL A 16 3.34 4.67 -37.71
CA VAL A 16 3.32 5.72 -36.67
C VAL A 16 2.12 5.56 -35.73
N ASP A 17 0.94 5.20 -36.25
CA ASP A 17 -0.27 4.97 -35.43
C ASP A 17 -0.10 3.76 -34.50
N ASP A 18 0.49 2.65 -34.98
CA ASP A 18 0.77 1.45 -34.18
C ASP A 18 1.83 1.72 -33.08
N GLU A 19 2.87 2.49 -33.41
CA GLU A 19 3.90 2.92 -32.44
C GLU A 19 3.32 3.86 -31.38
N LEU A 20 2.40 4.75 -31.77
CA LEU A 20 1.69 5.62 -30.82
C LEU A 20 0.79 4.82 -29.87
N GLU A 21 0.06 3.84 -30.40
CA GLU A 21 -0.82 2.98 -29.62
C GLU A 21 0.00 2.14 -28.62
N ALA A 22 1.13 1.58 -29.05
CA ALA A 22 2.06 0.86 -28.17
C ALA A 22 2.64 1.75 -27.06
N ALA A 23 3.08 2.97 -27.40
CA ALA A 23 3.58 3.94 -26.42
C ALA A 23 2.49 4.37 -25.43
N HIS A 24 1.25 4.53 -25.89
CA HIS A 24 0.11 4.89 -25.07
C HIS A 24 -0.32 3.77 -24.11
N GLU A 25 -0.37 2.52 -24.57
CA GLU A 25 -0.66 1.36 -23.71
C GLU A 25 0.46 1.13 -22.67
N PHE A 26 1.72 1.33 -23.06
CA PHE A 26 2.84 1.29 -22.11
C PHE A 26 2.73 2.42 -21.05
N TRP A 27 2.35 3.63 -21.46
CA TRP A 27 2.10 4.74 -20.52
C TRP A 27 0.98 4.43 -19.53
N LYS A 28 -0.16 3.91 -20.00
CA LYS A 28 -1.26 3.43 -19.16
C LYS A 28 -0.80 2.37 -18.16
N PHE A 29 -0.02 1.39 -18.63
CA PHE A 29 0.56 0.36 -17.77
C PHE A 29 1.44 0.96 -16.67
N LEU A 30 2.34 1.90 -17.00
CA LEU A 30 3.21 2.55 -16.02
C LEU A 30 2.42 3.32 -14.95
N ARG A 31 1.37 4.05 -15.36
CA ARG A 31 0.48 4.78 -14.44
C ARG A 31 -0.32 3.85 -13.54
N ALA A 32 -0.83 2.75 -14.10
CA ALA A 32 -1.52 1.73 -13.31
C ALA A 32 -0.58 1.06 -12.30
N ALA A 33 0.66 0.76 -12.69
CA ALA A 33 1.67 0.21 -11.80
C ALA A 33 2.06 1.20 -10.67
N GLN A 34 2.25 2.48 -11.01
CA GLN A 34 2.50 3.54 -10.03
C GLN A 34 1.33 3.67 -9.04
N ALA A 35 0.08 3.69 -9.52
CA ALA A 35 -1.11 3.79 -8.69
C ALA A 35 -1.23 2.59 -7.73
N LYS A 36 -0.99 1.37 -8.20
CA LYS A 36 -0.99 0.16 -7.35
C LYS A 36 0.10 0.19 -6.28
N ALA A 37 1.31 0.63 -6.63
CA ALA A 37 2.40 0.78 -5.66
C ALA A 37 2.05 1.84 -4.60
N GLN A 38 1.44 2.97 -5.01
CA GLN A 38 1.01 4.03 -4.10
C GLN A 38 -0.10 3.56 -3.16
N ASP A 39 -1.09 2.82 -3.68
CA ASP A 39 -2.16 2.22 -2.86
C ASP A 39 -1.60 1.27 -1.82
N LEU A 40 -0.71 0.36 -2.23
CA LEU A 40 -0.04 -0.57 -1.32
C LEU A 40 0.74 0.18 -0.22
N PHE A 41 1.49 1.21 -0.59
CA PHE A 41 2.23 2.03 0.37
C PHE A 41 1.29 2.73 1.37
N MET A 42 0.19 3.32 0.91
CA MET A 42 -0.79 3.99 1.78
C MET A 42 -1.47 3.00 2.74
N ARG A 43 -1.82 1.81 2.25
CA ARG A 43 -2.38 0.74 3.08
C ARG A 43 -1.41 0.27 4.15
N LEU A 44 -0.14 0.04 3.79
CA LEU A 44 0.91 -0.32 4.76
C LEU A 44 1.16 0.80 5.77
N LYS A 45 1.08 2.08 5.35
CA LYS A 45 1.25 3.23 6.25
C LYS A 45 0.09 3.35 7.24
N LYS A 46 -1.15 3.13 6.78
CA LYS A 46 -2.32 3.04 7.68
C LYS A 46 -2.16 1.88 8.66
N ALA A 47 -1.80 0.71 8.15
CA ALA A 47 -1.57 -0.48 8.95
C ALA A 47 -0.52 -0.23 10.04
N ARG A 48 0.56 0.48 9.71
CA ARG A 48 1.59 0.90 10.67
C ARG A 48 1.07 1.81 11.76
N GLY A 49 0.20 2.78 11.44
CA GLY A 49 -0.38 3.66 12.44
C GLY A 49 -1.26 2.91 13.44
N GLU A 50 -2.14 2.05 12.94
CA GLU A 50 -2.99 1.17 13.77
C GLU A 50 -2.14 0.22 14.63
N TYR A 51 -1.02 -0.24 14.06
CA TYR A 51 -0.04 -1.05 14.76
C TYR A 51 0.67 -0.31 15.90
N ASP A 52 1.11 0.92 15.67
CA ASP A 52 1.76 1.72 16.72
C ASP A 52 0.79 1.99 17.89
N ASP A 53 -0.52 2.11 17.62
CA ASP A 53 -1.55 2.24 18.66
C ASP A 53 -1.75 0.93 19.45
N LEU A 54 -1.72 -0.23 18.78
CA LEU A 54 -1.71 -1.54 19.45
C LEU A 54 -0.49 -1.69 20.39
N GLY A 55 0.68 -1.17 20.02
CA GLY A 55 1.88 -1.22 20.84
C GLY A 55 1.77 -0.39 22.13
N LYS A 56 1.08 0.76 22.05
CA LYS A 56 0.75 1.58 23.24
C LYS A 56 -0.24 0.84 24.14
N ASP A 57 -1.22 0.16 23.55
CA ASP A 57 -2.20 -0.64 24.28
C ASP A 57 -1.53 -1.82 25.00
N LEU A 58 -0.61 -2.52 24.34
CA LEU A 58 0.17 -3.58 24.96
C LEU A 58 1.01 -3.07 26.15
N SER A 59 1.64 -1.89 25.99
CA SER A 59 2.41 -1.26 27.06
C SER A 59 1.55 -0.93 28.29
N LYS A 60 0.29 -0.55 28.09
CA LYS A 60 -0.66 -0.34 29.19
C LYS A 60 -1.03 -1.66 29.88
N VAL A 61 -1.27 -2.74 29.12
CA VAL A 61 -1.50 -4.08 29.69
C VAL A 61 -0.35 -4.49 30.60
N TYR A 62 0.90 -4.34 30.14
CA TYR A 62 2.07 -4.57 30.99
C TYR A 62 2.09 -3.69 32.24
N GLY A 63 1.78 -2.41 32.09
CA GLY A 63 1.69 -1.48 33.21
C GLY A 63 0.62 -1.89 34.22
N MET A 64 -0.51 -2.45 33.76
CA MET A 64 -1.57 -2.98 34.62
C MET A 64 -1.10 -4.25 35.33
N ILE A 65 -0.53 -5.21 34.60
CA ILE A 65 -0.03 -6.47 35.18
C ILE A 65 1.04 -6.21 36.26
N ASN A 66 1.95 -5.27 36.03
CA ASN A 66 2.99 -4.91 36.99
C ASN A 66 2.46 -4.14 38.22
N LYS A 67 1.28 -3.51 38.12
CA LYS A 67 0.62 -2.80 39.22
C LYS A 67 -0.37 -3.67 40.00
N MET A 68 -0.51 -4.95 39.64
CA MET A 68 -1.28 -5.90 40.42
C MET A 68 -0.47 -6.22 41.69
N ASP A 69 -0.60 -5.37 42.72
CA ASP A 69 -0.19 -5.75 44.06
C ASP A 69 -1.09 -6.91 44.53
N VAL A 70 -0.50 -7.80 45.34
CA VAL A 70 -0.95 -9.16 45.74
C VAL A 70 -2.34 -9.21 46.41
N PHE A 71 -3.10 -8.12 46.48
CA PHE A 71 -4.43 -8.07 47.08
C PHE A 71 -5.46 -7.43 46.14
N VAL A 72 -6.59 -8.14 46.00
CA VAL A 72 -7.86 -7.77 45.37
C VAL A 72 -7.92 -8.06 43.86
N GLY A 73 -8.86 -8.91 43.42
CA GLY A 73 -9.04 -9.35 42.02
C GLY A 73 -9.54 -8.30 41.00
N LYS A 74 -9.76 -7.05 41.41
CA LYS A 74 -10.23 -5.96 40.51
C LYS A 74 -9.25 -5.60 39.37
N PRO A 75 -7.92 -5.55 39.59
CA PRO A 75 -6.96 -5.28 38.52
C PRO A 75 -6.90 -6.40 37.46
N LEU A 76 -7.31 -7.64 37.81
CA LEU A 76 -7.29 -8.77 36.88
C LEU A 76 -8.47 -8.68 35.92
N GLU A 77 -9.66 -8.35 36.41
CA GLU A 77 -10.85 -8.13 35.60
C GLU A 77 -10.69 -6.94 34.65
N GLU A 78 -10.11 -5.83 35.13
CA GLU A 78 -9.79 -4.67 34.28
C GLU A 78 -8.78 -5.02 33.19
N MET A 79 -7.75 -5.83 33.52
CA MET A 79 -6.80 -6.35 32.54
C MET A 79 -7.50 -7.22 31.49
N HIS A 80 -8.37 -8.15 31.90
CA HIS A 80 -9.12 -9.02 30.97
C HIS A 80 -9.97 -8.21 30.00
N SER A 81 -10.71 -7.21 30.50
CA SER A 81 -11.52 -6.32 29.65
C SER A 81 -10.66 -5.55 28.65
N TYR A 82 -9.48 -5.08 29.06
CA TYR A 82 -8.55 -4.39 28.16
C TYR A 82 -7.97 -5.31 27.08
N VAL A 83 -7.63 -6.55 27.47
CA VAL A 83 -7.12 -7.56 26.54
C VAL A 83 -8.20 -8.00 25.54
N GLU A 84 -9.47 -8.06 25.94
CA GLU A 84 -10.59 -8.32 25.03
C GLU A 84 -10.75 -7.23 23.95
N ASP A 85 -10.60 -5.95 24.34
CA ASP A 85 -10.59 -4.84 23.38
C ASP A 85 -9.40 -4.95 22.41
N MET A 86 -8.22 -5.32 22.92
CA MET A 86 -7.04 -5.58 22.08
C MET A 86 -7.24 -6.74 21.10
N ILE A 87 -7.81 -7.87 21.54
CA ILE A 87 -8.13 -9.00 20.66
C ILE A 87 -9.04 -8.53 19.53
N SER A 88 -10.11 -7.78 19.85
CA SER A 88 -11.05 -7.26 18.86
C SER A 88 -10.37 -6.35 17.82
N LYS A 89 -9.43 -5.50 18.25
CA LYS A 89 -8.63 -4.65 17.36
C LYS A 89 -7.69 -5.46 16.46
N VAL A 90 -6.99 -6.45 17.01
CA VAL A 90 -6.07 -7.30 16.25
C VAL A 90 -6.83 -8.18 15.24
N GLU A 91 -8.01 -8.71 15.59
CA GLU A 91 -8.86 -9.46 14.66
C GLU A 91 -9.38 -8.61 13.50
N LYS A 92 -9.72 -7.33 13.76
CA LYS A 92 -10.08 -6.38 12.71
C LYS A 92 -8.89 -6.12 11.78
N TYR A 93 -7.70 -5.94 12.36
CA TYR A 93 -6.46 -5.73 11.62
C TYR A 93 -6.10 -6.94 10.72
N ASP A 94 -6.24 -8.16 11.23
CA ASP A 94 -6.03 -9.41 10.48
C ASP A 94 -6.91 -9.47 9.22
N LYS A 95 -8.21 -9.15 9.38
CA LYS A 95 -9.20 -9.17 8.28
C LYS A 95 -8.93 -8.10 7.22
N GLU A 96 -8.49 -6.91 7.63
CA GLU A 96 -8.35 -5.75 6.74
C GLU A 96 -7.01 -5.72 5.97
N PHE A 97 -5.92 -6.22 6.56
CA PHE A 97 -4.59 -5.91 6.04
C PHE A 97 -3.76 -7.10 5.56
N LEU A 98 -3.99 -8.33 6.04
CA LEU A 98 -2.93 -9.36 6.03
C LEU A 98 -3.35 -10.76 5.60
N LYS A 99 -4.13 -10.88 4.52
CA LYS A 99 -4.34 -12.18 3.86
C LYS A 99 -3.09 -12.60 3.06
N GLY A 100 -2.48 -13.74 3.41
CA GLY A 100 -1.60 -14.51 2.51
C GLY A 100 -0.08 -14.30 2.66
N GLY A 101 0.46 -13.95 3.83
CA GLY A 101 1.91 -13.74 4.03
C GLY A 101 2.43 -14.09 5.42
N ARG A 102 3.76 -14.02 5.64
CA ARG A 102 4.42 -14.32 6.94
C ARG A 102 3.85 -13.52 8.13
N ALA A 103 3.38 -12.29 7.91
CA ALA A 103 2.74 -11.48 8.94
C ALA A 103 1.44 -12.11 9.48
N GLU A 104 0.78 -12.97 8.71
CA GLU A 104 -0.42 -13.72 9.15
C GLU A 104 -0.07 -14.70 10.29
N ILE A 105 1.13 -15.29 10.26
CA ILE A 105 1.59 -16.22 11.31
C ILE A 105 1.85 -15.45 12.60
N ASP A 106 2.55 -14.32 12.53
CA ASP A 106 2.85 -13.51 13.71
C ASP A 106 1.58 -12.92 14.34
N ILE A 107 0.58 -12.53 13.53
CA ILE A 107 -0.73 -12.09 14.05
C ILE A 107 -1.47 -13.20 14.74
N LYS A 108 -1.52 -14.40 14.14
CA LYS A 108 -2.14 -15.57 14.77
C LYS A 108 -1.47 -15.90 16.11
N ASN A 109 -0.14 -15.76 16.19
CA ASN A 109 0.60 -15.93 17.44
C ASN A 109 0.24 -14.84 18.45
N VAL A 110 0.22 -13.55 18.05
CA VAL A 110 -0.23 -12.44 18.91
C VAL A 110 -1.63 -12.70 19.45
N LEU A 111 -2.60 -13.07 18.61
CA LEU A 111 -3.96 -13.41 19.03
C LEU A 111 -4.00 -14.60 19.98
N THR A 112 -3.19 -15.64 19.72
CA THR A 112 -3.11 -16.82 20.58
C THR A 112 -2.62 -16.43 21.98
N PHE A 113 -1.55 -15.65 22.08
CA PHE A 113 -1.00 -15.27 23.37
C PHE A 113 -1.85 -14.21 24.08
N LEU A 114 -2.52 -13.30 23.36
CA LEU A 114 -3.51 -12.39 23.96
C LEU A 114 -4.67 -13.17 24.59
N ASN A 115 -5.20 -14.19 23.92
CA ASN A 115 -6.21 -15.07 24.51
C ASN A 115 -5.67 -15.79 25.75
N LYS A 116 -4.41 -16.22 25.76
CA LYS A 116 -3.80 -16.79 26.98
C LYS A 116 -3.63 -15.76 28.11
N VAL A 117 -3.32 -14.50 27.82
CA VAL A 117 -3.30 -13.42 28.83
C VAL A 117 -4.70 -13.23 29.41
N LYS A 118 -5.74 -13.21 28.56
CA LYS A 118 -7.14 -13.13 28.97
C LYS A 118 -7.55 -14.31 29.87
N ASP A 119 -7.08 -15.51 29.54
CA ASP A 119 -7.44 -16.72 30.29
C ASP A 119 -6.54 -16.95 31.52
N SER A 120 -5.55 -16.07 31.75
CA SER A 120 -4.58 -16.22 32.84
C SER A 120 -5.26 -16.09 34.20
N LYS A 121 -4.97 -17.03 35.09
CA LYS A 121 -5.53 -17.09 36.45
C LYS A 121 -4.61 -16.45 37.49
N THR A 122 -3.35 -16.25 37.12
CA THR A 122 -2.32 -15.67 37.99
C THR A 122 -1.59 -14.53 37.29
N GLN A 123 -1.04 -13.61 38.08
CA GLN A 123 -0.23 -12.51 37.56
C GLN A 123 1.01 -12.99 36.81
N GLN A 124 1.69 -14.04 37.31
CA GLN A 124 2.88 -14.58 36.65
C GLN A 124 2.55 -15.18 35.29
N GLU A 125 1.45 -15.93 35.19
CA GLU A 125 0.96 -16.48 33.92
C GLU A 125 0.62 -15.36 32.92
N ALA A 126 -0.02 -14.29 33.39
CA ALA A 126 -0.31 -13.11 32.56
C ALA A 126 0.98 -12.42 32.08
N LEU A 127 2.02 -12.31 32.92
CA LEU A 127 3.32 -11.74 32.55
C LEU A 127 4.03 -12.59 31.49
N ASP A 128 4.09 -13.90 31.68
CA ASP A 128 4.77 -14.82 30.76
C ASP A 128 4.09 -14.82 29.38
N ASN A 129 2.75 -14.84 29.36
CA ASN A 129 1.98 -14.74 28.12
C ASN A 129 2.13 -13.36 27.46
N ALA A 130 2.12 -12.27 28.24
CA ALA A 130 2.35 -10.93 27.70
C ALA A 130 3.76 -10.81 27.08
N ALA A 131 4.79 -11.43 27.68
CA ALA A 131 6.15 -11.51 27.13
C ALA A 131 6.17 -12.11 25.72
N GLU A 132 5.44 -13.21 25.51
CA GLU A 132 5.32 -13.80 24.17
C GLU A 132 4.50 -12.92 23.21
N VAL A 133 3.45 -12.23 23.69
CA VAL A 133 2.76 -11.21 22.87
C VAL A 133 3.75 -10.16 22.39
N ASN A 134 4.56 -9.59 23.28
CA ASN A 134 5.52 -8.54 22.93
C ASN A 134 6.62 -9.01 21.96
N LYS A 135 7.06 -10.26 22.09
CA LYS A 135 8.03 -10.85 21.17
C LYS A 135 7.47 -10.98 19.76
N HIS A 136 6.28 -11.55 19.61
CA HIS A 136 5.62 -11.66 18.29
C HIS A 136 5.23 -10.29 17.73
N PHE A 137 4.83 -9.35 18.60
CA PHE A 137 4.63 -7.96 18.24
C PHE A 137 5.94 -7.33 17.72
N SER A 138 7.09 -7.54 18.36
CA SER A 138 8.36 -6.99 17.86
C SER A 138 8.77 -7.55 16.49
N LEU A 139 8.45 -8.82 16.21
CA LEU A 139 8.69 -9.44 14.90
C LEU A 139 7.78 -8.87 13.80
N LEU A 140 6.50 -8.68 14.12
CA LEU A 140 5.53 -8.07 13.21
C LEU A 140 5.86 -6.59 12.94
N ASP A 141 6.30 -5.85 13.96
CA ASP A 141 6.80 -4.48 13.87
C ASP A 141 7.92 -4.36 12.83
N THR A 142 8.91 -5.23 12.96
CA THR A 142 10.08 -5.32 12.07
C THR A 142 9.65 -5.67 10.64
N THR A 143 8.74 -6.63 10.49
CA THR A 143 8.22 -7.03 9.18
C THR A 143 7.50 -5.87 8.48
N LEU A 144 6.60 -5.17 9.18
CA LEU A 144 5.87 -4.02 8.64
C LEU A 144 6.81 -2.89 8.21
N LYS A 145 7.88 -2.62 8.98
CA LYS A 145 8.92 -1.64 8.62
C LYS A 145 9.60 -1.99 7.30
N TYR A 146 10.03 -3.24 7.12
CA TYR A 146 10.68 -3.66 5.88
C TYR A 146 9.73 -3.62 4.67
N TRP A 147 8.46 -3.99 4.87
CA TRP A 147 7.46 -3.89 3.81
C TRP A 147 7.16 -2.45 3.40
N LEU A 148 7.12 -1.53 4.36
CA LEU A 148 6.99 -0.10 4.07
C LEU A 148 8.15 0.42 3.22
N ILE A 149 9.39 0.07 3.58
CA ILE A 149 10.59 0.47 2.82
C ILE A 149 10.54 -0.10 1.40
N ALA A 150 10.18 -1.38 1.25
CA ALA A 150 10.06 -2.02 -0.06
C ALA A 150 8.97 -1.37 -0.92
N ALA A 151 7.80 -1.08 -0.34
CA ALA A 151 6.72 -0.40 -1.04
C ALA A 151 7.10 1.04 -1.45
N GLU A 152 7.78 1.79 -0.56
CA GLU A 152 8.28 3.13 -0.89
C GLU A 152 9.30 3.09 -2.03
N ALA A 153 10.21 2.12 -2.02
CA ALA A 153 11.18 1.93 -3.09
C ALA A 153 10.50 1.65 -4.44
N GLU A 154 9.45 0.83 -4.45
CA GLU A 154 8.69 0.51 -5.67
C GLU A 154 7.89 1.73 -6.17
N VAL A 155 7.28 2.52 -5.28
CA VAL A 155 6.65 3.81 -5.62
C VAL A 155 7.67 4.74 -6.27
N ARG A 156 8.86 4.87 -5.67
CA ARG A 156 9.93 5.74 -6.18
C ARG A 156 10.40 5.30 -7.56
N LYS A 157 10.59 4.00 -7.76
CA LYS A 157 10.98 3.40 -9.03
C LYS A 157 9.95 3.66 -10.14
N HIS A 158 8.67 3.42 -9.88
CA HIS A 158 7.62 3.67 -10.88
C HIS A 158 7.42 5.15 -11.16
N SER A 159 7.49 6.01 -10.14
CA SER A 159 7.40 7.46 -10.33
C SER A 159 8.53 8.01 -11.19
N LYS A 160 9.77 7.52 -10.98
CA LYS A 160 10.91 7.85 -11.84
C LYS A 160 10.67 7.43 -13.30
N ARG A 161 10.22 6.19 -13.53
CA ARG A 161 9.91 5.69 -14.89
C ARG A 161 8.82 6.51 -15.59
N VAL A 162 7.79 6.91 -14.84
CA VAL A 162 6.72 7.78 -15.35
C VAL A 162 7.29 9.16 -15.76
N MET A 163 8.15 9.76 -14.93
CA MET A 163 8.79 11.05 -15.28
C MET A 163 9.76 10.93 -16.46
N GLU A 164 10.47 9.82 -16.60
CA GLU A 164 11.39 9.57 -17.72
C GLU A 164 10.64 9.32 -19.04
N PHE A 165 9.50 8.63 -19.00
CA PHE A 165 8.73 8.32 -20.20
C PHE A 165 7.84 9.47 -20.68
N ASN A 166 7.36 10.32 -19.77
CA ASN A 166 6.41 11.39 -20.13
C ASN A 166 6.91 12.35 -21.23
N PRO A 167 8.18 12.83 -21.21
CA PRO A 167 8.71 13.67 -22.29
C PRO A 167 8.81 12.92 -23.62
N LEU A 168 9.24 11.65 -23.59
CA LEU A 168 9.35 10.82 -24.80
C LEU A 168 7.98 10.57 -25.42
N PHE A 169 6.97 10.27 -24.61
CA PHE A 169 5.59 10.14 -25.08
C PHE A 169 5.05 11.44 -25.67
N THR A 170 5.30 12.58 -25.00
CA THR A 170 4.89 13.90 -25.49
C THR A 170 5.54 14.22 -26.83
N GLU A 171 6.84 13.94 -26.97
CA GLU A 171 7.58 14.14 -28.21
C GLU A 171 7.08 13.23 -29.35
N ILE A 172 6.80 11.95 -29.07
CA ILE A 172 6.22 11.03 -30.06
C ILE A 172 4.81 11.52 -30.47
N TYR A 173 4.01 11.96 -29.52
CA TYR A 173 2.65 12.46 -29.77
C TYR A 173 2.67 13.73 -30.62
N ASP A 174 3.45 14.74 -30.23
CA ASP A 174 3.57 16.04 -30.89
C ASP A 174 4.12 15.91 -32.32
N ASN A 175 5.01 14.94 -32.55
CA ASN A 175 5.60 14.67 -33.86
C ASN A 175 4.80 13.69 -34.72
N SER A 176 3.71 13.12 -34.21
CA SER A 176 2.88 12.20 -34.97
C SER A 176 1.95 12.92 -35.94
N SER A 177 1.56 12.22 -37.01
CA SER A 177 0.52 12.66 -37.93
C SER A 177 -0.78 13.01 -37.20
N LYS A 178 -1.13 12.25 -36.15
CA LYS A 178 -2.31 12.51 -35.32
C LYS A 178 -2.21 13.81 -34.51
N GLY A 179 -1.10 14.03 -33.79
CA GLY A 179 -0.86 15.27 -33.04
C GLY A 179 -0.87 16.51 -33.93
N GLN A 180 -0.28 16.40 -35.14
CA GLN A 180 -0.28 17.47 -36.13
C GLN A 180 -1.68 17.74 -36.72
N ILE A 181 -2.49 16.69 -36.97
CA ILE A 181 -3.88 16.83 -37.45
C ILE A 181 -4.76 17.50 -36.39
N GLU A 182 -4.70 17.07 -35.13
CA GLU A 182 -5.47 17.68 -34.04
C GLU A 182 -5.09 19.16 -33.83
N ALA A 183 -3.79 19.48 -33.87
CA ALA A 183 -3.32 20.87 -33.82
C ALA A 183 -3.81 21.72 -35.00
N MET A 184 -3.85 21.14 -36.21
CA MET A 184 -4.44 21.80 -37.40
C MET A 184 -5.94 22.01 -37.25
N GLU A 185 -6.69 21.02 -36.76
CA GLU A 185 -8.14 21.13 -36.53
C GLU A 185 -8.45 22.21 -35.48
N GLN A 186 -7.70 22.25 -34.39
CA GLN A 186 -7.84 23.28 -33.36
C GLN A 186 -7.54 24.68 -33.92
N SER A 187 -6.53 24.81 -34.77
CA SER A 187 -6.16 26.07 -35.45
C SER A 187 -7.24 26.55 -36.41
N VAL A 188 -7.80 25.65 -37.23
CA VAL A 188 -8.92 25.95 -38.13
C VAL A 188 -10.16 26.35 -37.34
N TRP A 189 -10.46 25.65 -36.24
CA TRP A 189 -11.60 25.94 -35.37
C TRP A 189 -11.45 27.31 -34.67
N ASN A 190 -10.28 27.60 -34.08
CA ASN A 190 -10.00 28.91 -33.47
C ASN A 190 -10.15 30.05 -34.48
N LYS A 191 -9.62 29.87 -35.70
CA LYS A 191 -9.74 30.82 -36.80
C LYS A 191 -11.19 31.02 -37.26
N ALA A 192 -12.00 29.96 -37.28
CA ALA A 192 -13.43 30.03 -37.63
C ALA A 192 -14.28 30.75 -36.57
N HIS A 193 -13.84 30.74 -35.31
CA HIS A 193 -14.55 31.35 -34.18
C HIS A 193 -13.91 32.66 -33.67
N GLY A 194 -12.92 33.21 -34.37
CA GLY A 194 -12.32 34.51 -34.07
C GLY A 194 -11.50 34.57 -32.77
N LYS A 195 -10.92 33.44 -32.35
CA LYS A 195 -9.96 33.36 -31.23
C LYS A 195 -8.53 33.19 -31.74
#